data_AF-A0A9L0S1Y1-F1
#
_entry.id   AF-A0A9L0S1Y1-F1
#
_cell.length_a   1.000
_cell.length_b   1.000
_cell.length_c   1.000
_cell.angle_alpha   90.00
_cell.angle_beta   90.00
_cell.angle_gamma   90.00
#
_symmetry.space_group_name_H-M   'P 1'
#
loop_
_entity.id
_entity.type
_entity.pdbx_description
1 polymer ?
#
loop_
_entity_poly.entity_id
_entity_poly.type
_entity_poly.pdbx_seq_one_letter_code
_entity_poly.pdbx_strand_id
1 'polypeptide(L)'
;MQPNRTRVTVPGTRRRRRRPRKGASASLNAGDGGDGAMGDSPSPEEKLHLITRNLQEVLGEQKLKEILKERELKVYWGTATTGKPHVAYFVPMSKIADFLKAGCEVTILFADLHAYLDNMKAPWELLELRASYYENVIKAMLESIGVPLEKLRFVKGTDYQLSKEYTLDVYRLSSLVTQHDAKKAGAEVVKQVEHPLLSGLLYPGLQALDEEYLKADAQFGGVDQRKIFTFAEKYLPALGYSKRVHLMNPMVPGLTGSKMSSSEEDSKIDLLDRKEDVKKKLKKAFCEPGNVENNGVLSFIKHVLFPLKSEFVILRDEKWGGNKTYTAYSDLEKDFADEVVHPGDLKNSVEVSLNKLLDPIREKFNTPALKKLASTAYPDPSKQKPTAKGPAKNSEPEEVIPSRLDIRVGKVISVDKHPDADSLYVEKIDVGEAEPRTVVSGLVQFVPKEELQDRLVVVLCNLKPQKMRGVESQGMLLCASLEGVSRKVEPLDPPAGSAPGERVFVKGFEKGQPDEELKPKKKVFEKLQTLLNEVAEEHEGPHMH
;
A
#
# COMPACT_ATOMS: atom_id res chain seq x y z
N MET A 1 73.45 -9.40 -16.49
CA MET A 1 72.98 -9.86 -17.83
C MET A 1 72.52 -8.64 -18.61
N GLN A 2 73.17 -8.38 -19.73
CA GLN A 2 72.98 -7.28 -20.70
C GLN A 2 72.48 -7.93 -22.03
N PRO A 3 72.20 -7.28 -23.20
CA PRO A 3 72.20 -5.84 -23.56
C PRO A 3 71.18 -5.39 -24.67
N ASN A 4 71.28 -4.10 -25.11
CA ASN A 4 71.24 -3.56 -26.51
C ASN A 4 70.01 -3.78 -27.44
N ARG A 5 69.68 -2.97 -28.45
CA ARG A 5 69.96 -1.60 -28.95
C ARG A 5 69.18 -1.47 -30.31
N THR A 6 68.98 -0.22 -30.75
CA THR A 6 69.02 0.31 -32.15
C THR A 6 67.84 0.24 -33.16
N ARG A 7 67.43 1.48 -33.55
CA ARG A 7 67.29 2.12 -34.90
C ARG A 7 66.39 1.53 -35.99
N VAL A 8 65.66 2.41 -36.71
CA VAL A 8 65.83 2.79 -38.15
C VAL A 8 64.88 3.96 -38.54
N THR A 9 65.25 4.74 -39.55
CA THR A 9 64.75 6.05 -40.03
C THR A 9 64.11 6.03 -41.45
N VAL A 10 63.04 6.85 -41.68
CA VAL A 10 62.72 7.78 -42.83
C VAL A 10 62.40 7.14 -44.22
N PRO A 11 61.42 7.59 -45.09
CA PRO A 11 61.23 8.97 -45.65
C PRO A 11 59.78 9.46 -45.93
N GLY A 12 59.51 10.78 -45.97
CA GLY A 12 59.34 11.59 -47.20
C GLY A 12 57.83 11.83 -47.49
N THR A 13 57.29 12.98 -47.91
CA THR A 13 57.80 14.06 -48.76
C THR A 13 56.88 15.31 -48.72
N ARG A 14 57.54 16.49 -48.83
CA ARG A 14 57.17 17.77 -49.54
C ARG A 14 55.84 18.49 -49.21
N ARG A 15 55.86 19.67 -48.57
CA ARG A 15 56.21 21.05 -49.05
C ARG A 15 55.39 21.58 -50.24
N ARG A 16 54.64 22.68 -50.02
CA ARG A 16 54.83 24.06 -50.58
C ARG A 16 53.64 24.95 -50.13
N ARG A 17 53.83 25.99 -49.31
CA ARG A 17 54.27 27.39 -49.57
C ARG A 17 53.29 28.29 -50.35
N ARG A 18 52.80 29.31 -49.61
CA ARG A 18 52.66 30.76 -49.92
C ARG A 18 51.65 31.24 -50.98
N ARG A 19 50.64 32.02 -50.50
CA ARG A 19 50.28 33.46 -50.73
C ARG A 19 50.34 34.02 -52.19
N PRO A 20 49.71 35.19 -52.52
CA PRO A 20 48.53 35.91 -51.99
C PRO A 20 47.65 36.61 -53.09
N ARG A 21 46.67 37.45 -52.66
CA ARG A 21 45.98 38.57 -53.38
C ARG A 21 44.86 38.17 -54.36
N LYS A 22 43.78 38.93 -54.59
CA LYS A 22 43.20 40.21 -54.12
C LYS A 22 41.80 40.26 -54.78
N GLY A 23 40.82 40.92 -54.18
CA GLY A 23 39.62 41.36 -54.91
C GLY A 23 38.39 41.38 -54.04
N ALA A 24 38.07 42.56 -53.51
CA ALA A 24 36.92 42.82 -52.68
C ALA A 24 35.63 42.93 -53.51
N SER A 25 34.51 42.43 -52.97
CA SER A 25 33.22 43.12 -53.03
C SER A 25 32.30 42.55 -51.95
N ALA A 26 31.82 43.44 -51.09
CA ALA A 26 30.92 43.19 -49.99
C ALA A 26 29.53 42.74 -50.46
N SER A 27 28.89 41.83 -49.71
CA SER A 27 27.54 42.04 -49.17
C SER A 27 27.01 40.81 -48.41
N LEU A 28 26.67 41.04 -47.13
CA LEU A 28 25.49 40.52 -46.39
C LEU A 28 25.56 39.13 -45.70
N ASN A 29 25.76 39.21 -44.37
CA ASN A 29 25.21 38.41 -43.27
C ASN A 29 24.91 36.91 -43.46
N ALA A 30 25.77 36.08 -42.86
CA ALA A 30 25.35 34.86 -42.17
C ALA A 30 26.10 34.82 -40.84
N GLY A 31 25.35 35.03 -39.75
CA GLY A 31 25.84 34.89 -38.38
C GLY A 31 26.16 33.43 -38.10
N ASP A 32 27.31 33.27 -37.48
CA ASP A 32 27.98 32.04 -37.07
C ASP A 32 27.05 31.09 -36.30
N GLY A 33 27.05 29.82 -36.71
CA GLY A 33 26.45 28.73 -35.98
C GLY A 33 27.29 28.44 -34.75
N GLY A 34 26.88 28.99 -33.62
CA GLY A 34 27.42 28.63 -32.32
C GLY A 34 27.01 27.22 -31.94
N ASP A 35 27.99 26.32 -31.91
CA ASP A 35 27.98 25.10 -31.12
C ASP A 35 27.35 25.35 -29.75
N GLY A 36 26.29 24.59 -29.43
CA GLY A 36 25.62 24.65 -28.15
C GLY A 36 26.58 24.32 -27.01
N ALA A 37 27.00 25.35 -26.30
CA ALA A 37 27.84 25.27 -25.12
C ALA A 37 27.21 24.36 -24.04
N MET A 38 28.07 23.58 -23.37
CA MET A 38 27.77 22.93 -22.10
C MET A 38 27.17 23.95 -21.13
N GLY A 39 25.88 23.79 -20.81
CA GLY A 39 25.06 24.81 -20.17
C GLY A 39 25.42 25.09 -18.71
N ASP A 40 25.38 26.37 -18.34
CA ASP A 40 25.62 26.89 -17.00
C ASP A 40 24.78 26.19 -15.92
N SER A 41 25.32 26.13 -14.70
CA SER A 41 24.58 25.65 -13.54
C SER A 41 23.44 26.62 -13.22
N PRO A 42 22.23 26.14 -12.88
CA PRO A 42 21.07 27.00 -12.69
C PRO A 42 21.29 28.00 -11.55
N SER A 43 20.80 29.24 -11.72
CA SER A 43 20.90 30.28 -10.71
C SER A 43 20.14 29.90 -9.42
N PRO A 44 20.42 30.51 -8.26
CA PRO A 44 19.65 30.28 -7.04
C PRO A 44 18.14 30.50 -7.21
N GLU A 45 17.73 31.46 -8.04
CA GLU A 45 16.34 31.76 -8.37
C GLU A 45 15.72 30.67 -9.25
N GLU A 46 16.43 30.18 -10.26
CA GLU A 46 15.99 29.07 -11.11
C GLU A 46 15.86 27.78 -10.32
N LYS A 47 16.83 27.51 -9.43
CA LYS A 47 16.76 26.39 -8.48
C LYS A 47 15.56 26.51 -7.57
N LEU A 48 15.34 27.68 -6.97
CA LEU A 48 14.18 27.93 -6.12
C LEU A 48 12.87 27.67 -6.87
N HIS A 49 12.74 28.16 -8.10
CA HIS A 49 11.57 27.93 -8.94
C HIS A 49 11.34 26.44 -9.21
N LEU A 50 12.37 25.69 -9.62
CA LEU A 50 12.26 24.24 -9.84
C LEU A 50 11.87 23.50 -8.56
N ILE A 51 12.47 23.86 -7.43
CA ILE A 51 12.18 23.23 -6.13
C ILE A 51 10.73 23.48 -5.73
N THR A 52 10.22 24.71 -5.87
CA THR A 52 8.93 25.11 -5.28
C THR A 52 7.74 25.08 -6.24
N ARG A 53 7.96 25.01 -7.56
CA ARG A 53 6.84 24.92 -8.53
C ARG A 53 5.95 23.71 -8.22
N ASN A 54 4.64 23.90 -8.38
CA ASN A 54 3.58 22.91 -8.13
C ASN A 54 3.45 22.41 -6.68
N LEU A 55 4.22 22.93 -5.73
CA LEU A 55 3.97 22.69 -4.31
C LEU A 55 2.74 23.48 -3.85
N GLN A 56 2.03 22.93 -2.86
CA GLN A 56 0.93 23.62 -2.19
C GLN A 56 1.46 24.57 -1.12
N GLU A 57 2.51 24.17 -0.39
CA GLU A 57 3.04 24.94 0.74
C GLU A 57 4.55 24.71 0.91
N VAL A 58 5.25 25.75 1.36
CA VAL A 58 6.67 25.74 1.70
C VAL A 58 6.83 26.33 3.11
N LEU A 59 7.38 25.55 4.04
CA LEU A 59 7.79 26.04 5.36
C LEU A 59 9.32 26.21 5.39
N GLY A 60 9.79 27.33 5.94
CA GLY A 60 11.22 27.63 6.04
C GLY A 60 11.83 28.28 4.78
N GLU A 61 11.05 29.01 3.99
CA GLU A 61 11.50 29.64 2.73
C GLU A 61 12.75 30.52 2.91
N GLN A 62 12.85 31.26 4.00
CA GLN A 62 14.04 32.07 4.30
C GLN A 62 15.30 31.20 4.37
N LYS A 63 15.23 30.08 5.10
CA LYS A 63 16.37 29.16 5.25
C LYS A 63 16.70 28.47 3.93
N LEU A 64 15.68 28.12 3.15
CA LEU A 64 15.86 27.59 1.79
C LEU A 64 16.65 28.57 0.91
N LYS A 65 16.27 29.86 0.88
CA LYS A 65 16.97 30.89 0.11
C LYS A 65 18.41 31.11 0.58
N GLU A 66 18.67 31.04 1.89
CA GLU A 66 20.03 31.13 2.43
C GLU A 66 20.90 29.96 1.94
N ILE A 67 20.40 28.73 2.02
CA ILE A 67 21.14 27.54 1.56
C ILE A 67 21.45 27.64 0.07
N LEU A 68 20.46 27.98 -0.77
CA LEU A 68 20.62 28.03 -2.23
C LEU A 68 21.61 29.09 -2.73
N LYS A 69 21.94 30.10 -1.89
CA LYS A 69 22.99 31.07 -2.20
C LYS A 69 24.40 30.53 -1.99
N GLU A 70 24.55 29.52 -1.13
CA GLU A 70 25.85 29.03 -0.69
C GLU A 70 26.20 27.65 -1.26
N ARG A 71 25.21 26.75 -1.36
CA ARG A 71 25.43 25.35 -1.75
C ARG A 71 24.14 24.67 -2.23
N GLU A 72 24.28 23.41 -2.65
CA GLU A 72 23.15 22.56 -2.99
C GLU A 72 22.31 22.18 -1.76
N LEU A 73 21.00 22.11 -1.96
CA LEU A 73 20.04 21.67 -0.95
C LEU A 73 20.10 20.14 -0.80
N LYS A 74 20.08 19.66 0.44
CA LYS A 74 19.91 18.23 0.76
C LYS A 74 18.47 17.97 1.14
N VAL A 75 17.75 17.24 0.29
CA VAL A 75 16.33 16.94 0.50
C VAL A 75 16.13 15.44 0.65
N TYR A 76 15.25 15.04 1.56
CA TYR A 76 14.79 13.65 1.59
C TYR A 76 13.29 13.52 1.40
N TRP A 77 12.90 12.36 0.88
CA TRP A 77 11.51 11.93 0.74
C TRP A 77 11.38 10.51 1.27
N GLY A 78 10.45 10.30 2.19
CA GLY A 78 10.14 8.99 2.74
C GLY A 78 8.99 8.30 1.99
N THR A 79 9.14 7.02 1.71
CA THR A 79 8.06 6.19 1.18
C THR A 79 7.95 4.88 1.95
N ALA A 80 6.75 4.58 2.45
CA ALA A 80 6.47 3.31 3.12
C ALA A 80 6.36 2.19 2.08
N THR A 81 7.11 1.10 2.28
CA THR A 81 7.20 -0.04 1.34
C THR A 81 6.04 -1.03 1.51
N THR A 82 4.81 -0.50 1.46
CA THR A 82 3.58 -1.26 1.76
C THR A 82 2.93 -1.82 0.49
N GLY A 83 1.92 -1.15 -0.06
CA GLY A 83 1.21 -1.55 -1.27
C GLY A 83 2.08 -1.49 -2.52
N LYS A 84 1.56 -1.95 -3.66
CA LYS A 84 2.24 -1.83 -4.95
C LYS A 84 2.06 -0.41 -5.52
N PRO A 85 3.14 0.33 -5.83
CA PRO A 85 3.08 1.62 -6.50
C PRO A 85 2.25 1.59 -7.79
N HIS A 86 1.52 2.67 -8.04
CA HIS A 86 0.70 2.90 -9.23
C HIS A 86 1.07 4.25 -9.85
N VAL A 87 0.47 4.62 -10.99
CA VAL A 87 0.83 5.83 -11.73
C VAL A 87 0.77 7.14 -10.93
N ALA A 88 0.05 7.19 -9.80
CA ALA A 88 0.09 8.37 -8.90
C ALA A 88 1.48 8.65 -8.36
N TYR A 89 2.34 7.63 -8.24
CA TYR A 89 3.73 7.81 -7.80
C TYR A 89 4.52 8.72 -8.74
N PHE A 90 4.07 8.94 -9.99
CA PHE A 90 4.70 9.94 -10.84
C PHE A 90 4.54 11.37 -10.30
N VAL A 91 3.56 11.67 -9.45
CA VAL A 91 3.40 13.00 -8.83
C VAL A 91 4.59 13.33 -7.92
N PRO A 92 4.92 12.54 -6.87
CA PRO A 92 6.13 12.78 -6.10
C PRO A 92 7.40 12.58 -6.94
N MET A 93 7.45 11.62 -7.87
CA MET A 93 8.65 11.42 -8.70
C MET A 93 8.93 12.61 -9.64
N SER A 94 7.91 13.35 -10.07
CA SER A 94 8.10 14.58 -10.85
C SER A 94 8.77 15.67 -10.01
N LYS A 95 8.45 15.78 -8.72
CA LYS A 95 9.16 16.69 -7.80
C LYS A 95 10.56 16.21 -7.46
N ILE A 96 10.79 14.91 -7.30
CA ILE A 96 12.14 14.35 -7.16
C ILE A 96 12.98 14.69 -8.40
N ALA A 97 12.41 14.55 -9.60
CA ALA A 97 13.05 14.92 -10.84
C ALA A 97 13.39 16.42 -10.88
N ASP A 98 12.50 17.29 -10.41
CA ASP A 98 12.78 18.73 -10.26
C ASP A 98 13.95 19.01 -9.31
N PHE A 99 14.01 18.32 -8.16
CA PHE A 99 15.12 18.48 -7.21
C PHE A 99 16.45 18.05 -7.81
N LEU A 100 16.48 16.91 -8.52
CA LEU A 100 17.68 16.43 -9.21
C LEU A 100 18.12 17.41 -10.31
N LYS A 101 17.18 17.94 -11.10
CA LYS A 101 17.45 18.97 -12.12
C LYS A 101 17.96 20.29 -11.51
N ALA A 102 17.48 20.66 -10.33
CA ALA A 102 17.96 21.83 -9.59
C ALA A 102 19.35 21.60 -8.95
N GLY A 103 19.91 20.39 -9.02
CA GLY A 103 21.22 20.04 -8.49
C GLY A 103 21.22 19.58 -7.04
N CYS A 104 20.05 19.36 -6.42
CA CYS A 104 19.92 18.90 -5.04
C CYS A 104 20.55 17.51 -4.81
N GLU A 105 21.05 17.28 -3.60
CA GLU A 105 21.32 15.93 -3.10
C GLU A 105 19.99 15.33 -2.60
N VAL A 106 19.51 14.28 -3.26
CA VAL A 106 18.21 13.68 -2.94
C VAL A 106 18.41 12.34 -2.26
N THR A 107 17.84 12.18 -1.07
CA THR A 107 17.74 10.88 -0.39
C THR A 107 16.32 10.36 -0.44
N ILE A 108 16.11 9.15 -0.96
CA ILE A 108 14.83 8.45 -0.83
C ILE A 108 14.98 7.42 0.29
N LEU A 109 14.18 7.60 1.34
CA LEU A 109 14.10 6.68 2.47
C LEU A 109 13.01 5.64 2.20
N PHE A 110 13.41 4.39 2.06
CA PHE A 110 12.50 3.25 2.11
C PHE A 110 12.17 2.96 3.56
N ALA A 111 11.03 3.48 4.01
CA ALA A 111 10.59 3.41 5.40
C ALA A 111 9.99 2.02 5.69
N ASP A 112 10.84 1.00 5.62
CA ASP A 112 10.52 -0.42 5.84
C ASP A 112 10.12 -0.71 7.28
N LEU A 113 10.85 -0.17 8.26
CA LEU A 113 10.45 -0.25 9.67
C LEU A 113 9.09 0.44 9.90
N HIS A 114 8.87 1.60 9.28
CA HIS A 114 7.58 2.30 9.35
C HIS A 114 6.45 1.49 8.70
N ALA A 115 6.71 0.79 7.59
CA ALA A 115 5.74 -0.09 6.93
C ALA A 115 5.30 -1.27 7.83
N TYR A 116 6.18 -1.72 8.71
CA TYR A 116 5.86 -2.69 9.76
C TYR A 116 5.07 -2.05 10.91
N LEU A 117 5.53 -0.90 11.41
CA LEU A 117 4.94 -0.20 12.55
C LEU A 117 3.53 0.35 12.27
N ASP A 118 3.23 0.70 11.02
CA ASP A 118 1.90 1.08 10.55
C ASP A 118 1.00 -0.15 10.36
N ASN A 119 0.63 -0.74 11.50
CA ASN A 119 -0.33 -1.84 11.60
C ASN A 119 0.03 -3.08 10.74
N MET A 120 1.31 -3.44 10.70
CA MET A 120 1.84 -4.62 10.00
C MET A 120 1.44 -4.70 8.51
N LYS A 121 1.32 -3.56 7.82
CA LYS A 121 0.97 -3.50 6.39
C LYS A 121 1.96 -4.27 5.50
N ALA A 122 3.19 -4.44 5.97
CA ALA A 122 4.17 -5.35 5.37
C ALA A 122 4.70 -6.34 6.44
N PRO A 123 4.52 -7.66 6.25
CA PRO A 123 5.18 -8.67 7.06
C PRO A 123 6.70 -8.54 7.01
N TRP A 124 7.38 -8.88 8.11
CA TRP A 124 8.83 -8.75 8.24
C TRP A 124 9.59 -9.50 7.13
N GLU A 125 9.06 -10.65 6.71
CA GLU A 125 9.62 -11.49 5.65
C GLU A 125 9.54 -10.84 4.25
N LEU A 126 8.66 -9.85 4.07
CA LEU A 126 8.46 -9.14 2.80
C LEU A 126 9.08 -7.74 2.79
N LEU A 127 9.58 -7.23 3.91
CA LEU A 127 10.11 -5.85 4.01
C LEU A 127 11.23 -5.61 3.00
N GLU A 128 12.24 -6.48 3.01
CA GLU A 128 13.40 -6.40 2.11
C GLU A 128 13.00 -6.56 0.64
N LEU A 129 12.10 -7.50 0.34
CA LEU A 129 11.61 -7.74 -1.03
C LEU A 129 10.84 -6.53 -1.56
N ARG A 130 9.99 -5.92 -0.72
CA ARG A 130 9.23 -4.72 -1.10
C ARG A 130 10.14 -3.51 -1.19
N ALA A 131 11.07 -3.31 -0.27
CA ALA A 131 12.06 -2.24 -0.38
C ALA A 131 12.86 -2.35 -1.69
N SER A 132 13.35 -3.55 -2.03
CA SER A 132 14.04 -3.80 -3.29
C SER A 132 13.14 -3.57 -4.52
N TYR A 133 11.86 -3.95 -4.46
CA TYR A 133 10.91 -3.64 -5.53
C TYR A 133 10.73 -2.13 -5.71
N TYR A 134 10.51 -1.40 -4.60
CA TYR A 134 10.36 0.06 -4.59
C TYR A 134 11.60 0.75 -5.16
N GLU A 135 12.78 0.31 -4.76
CA GLU A 135 14.06 0.81 -5.26
C GLU A 135 14.16 0.70 -6.79
N ASN A 136 13.91 -0.51 -7.32
CA ASN A 136 13.99 -0.78 -8.75
C ASN A 136 12.94 -0.01 -9.54
N VAL A 137 11.71 0.11 -9.03
CA VAL A 137 10.63 0.80 -9.75
C VAL A 137 10.82 2.31 -9.73
N ILE A 138 11.22 2.90 -8.59
CA ILE A 138 11.53 4.34 -8.50
C ILE A 138 12.69 4.70 -9.41
N LYS A 139 13.75 3.88 -9.42
CA LYS A 139 14.88 4.07 -10.34
C LYS A 139 14.42 4.03 -11.79
N ALA A 140 13.60 3.04 -12.18
CA ALA A 140 13.06 2.95 -13.53
C ALA A 140 12.16 4.15 -13.91
N MET A 141 11.37 4.67 -12.96
CA MET A 141 10.54 5.86 -13.19
C MET A 141 11.40 7.09 -13.46
N LEU A 142 12.45 7.33 -12.66
CA LEU A 142 13.33 8.49 -12.85
C LEU A 142 14.18 8.37 -14.12
N GLU A 143 14.63 7.17 -14.48
CA GLU A 143 15.28 6.90 -15.77
C GLU A 143 14.31 7.18 -16.94
N SER A 144 13.04 6.76 -16.82
CA SER A 144 12.03 7.05 -17.84
C SER A 144 11.70 8.54 -17.97
N ILE A 145 11.76 9.29 -16.86
CA ILE A 145 11.61 10.75 -16.86
C ILE A 145 12.83 11.42 -17.53
N GLY A 146 14.00 10.76 -17.49
CA GLY A 146 15.22 11.24 -18.10
C GLY A 146 15.98 12.24 -17.22
N VAL A 147 16.10 11.95 -15.92
CA VAL A 147 16.89 12.77 -14.98
C VAL A 147 18.21 12.11 -14.57
N PRO A 148 19.27 12.93 -14.33
CA PRO A 148 20.51 12.47 -13.73
C PRO A 148 20.27 11.86 -12.34
N LEU A 149 20.90 10.72 -12.05
CA LEU A 149 20.74 9.98 -10.79
C LEU A 149 22.00 10.02 -9.91
N GLU A 150 23.02 10.79 -10.29
CA GLU A 150 24.33 10.79 -9.62
C GLU A 150 24.23 11.34 -8.18
N LYS A 151 23.28 12.25 -7.94
CA LYS A 151 23.00 12.83 -6.61
C LYS A 151 21.81 12.17 -5.91
N LEU A 152 21.30 11.05 -6.44
CA LEU A 152 20.24 10.27 -5.81
C LEU A 152 20.86 9.19 -4.92
N ARG A 153 20.42 9.15 -3.66
CA ARG A 153 20.80 8.13 -2.69
C ARG A 153 19.57 7.38 -2.20
N PHE A 154 19.69 6.06 -2.11
CA PHE A 154 18.70 5.19 -1.50
C PHE A 154 19.18 4.73 -0.12
N VAL A 155 18.27 4.76 0.86
CA VAL A 155 18.53 4.34 2.24
C VAL A 155 17.31 3.57 2.74
N LYS A 156 17.51 2.45 3.45
CA LYS A 156 16.42 1.76 4.14
C LYS A 156 16.37 2.24 5.59
N GLY A 157 15.17 2.33 6.17
CA GLY A 157 15.01 2.73 7.57
C GLY A 157 15.77 1.81 8.52
N THR A 158 15.68 0.50 8.30
CA THR A 158 16.41 -0.49 9.10
C THR A 158 17.94 -0.37 9.06
N ASP A 159 18.52 0.35 8.09
CA ASP A 159 19.98 0.56 8.02
C ASP A 159 20.52 1.39 9.21
N TYR A 160 19.69 2.25 9.82
CA TYR A 160 20.12 3.09 10.95
C TYR A 160 19.10 3.26 12.07
N GLN A 161 17.80 3.05 11.84
CA GLN A 161 16.75 3.30 12.84
C GLN A 161 16.79 2.34 14.04
N LEU A 162 17.58 1.26 13.94
CA LEU A 162 17.84 0.32 15.03
C LEU A 162 19.23 0.52 15.67
N SER A 163 19.98 1.53 15.24
CA SER A 163 21.29 1.87 15.83
C SER A 163 21.11 2.38 17.27
N LYS A 164 22.19 2.26 18.04
CA LYS A 164 22.22 2.68 19.45
C LYS A 164 21.93 4.18 19.58
N GLU A 165 22.58 4.99 18.76
CA GLU A 165 22.47 6.44 18.79
C GLU A 165 21.02 6.86 18.48
N TYR A 166 20.46 6.34 17.38
CA TYR A 166 19.09 6.64 16.97
C TYR A 166 18.08 6.24 18.04
N THR A 167 18.21 5.01 18.56
CA THR A 167 17.32 4.50 19.61
C THR A 167 17.40 5.34 20.89
N LEU A 168 18.58 5.85 21.24
CA LEU A 168 18.73 6.72 22.41
C LEU A 168 18.01 8.05 22.21
N ASP A 169 18.05 8.62 21.01
CA ASP A 169 17.30 9.83 20.69
C ASP A 169 15.79 9.59 20.63
N VAL A 170 15.34 8.40 20.21
CA VAL A 170 13.92 8.00 20.34
C VAL A 170 13.48 8.04 21.81
N TYR A 171 14.30 7.53 22.75
CA TYR A 171 13.99 7.60 24.17
C TYR A 171 14.05 9.01 24.74
N ARG A 172 14.99 9.85 24.29
CA ARG A 172 15.03 11.26 24.69
C ARG A 172 13.77 11.98 24.21
N LEU A 173 13.39 11.76 22.96
CA LEU A 173 12.19 12.34 22.37
C LEU A 173 10.93 11.88 23.09
N SER A 174 10.82 10.60 23.45
CA SER A 174 9.67 10.07 24.18
C SER A 174 9.53 10.63 25.60
N SER A 175 10.61 11.14 26.20
CA SER A 175 10.55 11.82 27.50
C SER A 175 10.06 13.27 27.41
N LEU A 176 10.02 13.86 26.21
CA LEU A 176 9.64 15.26 25.95
C LEU A 176 8.28 15.38 25.24
N VAL A 177 7.96 14.43 24.37
CA VAL A 177 6.75 14.43 23.55
C VAL A 177 5.56 13.93 24.37
N THR A 178 4.50 14.72 24.41
CA THR A 178 3.25 14.27 25.04
C THR A 178 2.51 13.29 24.15
N GLN A 179 1.79 12.34 24.75
CA GLN A 179 0.94 11.40 23.99
C GLN A 179 -0.08 12.14 23.11
N HIS A 180 -0.61 13.27 23.60
CA HIS A 180 -1.52 14.13 22.86
C HIS A 180 -0.88 14.66 21.57
N ASP A 181 0.33 15.20 21.65
CA ASP A 181 1.00 15.79 20.49
C ASP A 181 1.42 14.72 19.48
N ALA A 182 1.91 13.56 19.94
CA ALA A 182 2.18 12.42 19.07
C ALA A 182 0.92 11.95 18.32
N LYS A 183 -0.20 11.76 19.03
CA LYS A 183 -1.48 11.35 18.42
C LYS A 183 -1.99 12.40 17.42
N LYS A 184 -1.88 13.68 17.77
CA LYS A 184 -2.27 14.80 16.90
C LYS A 184 -1.41 14.86 15.64
N ALA A 185 -0.10 14.68 15.76
CA ALA A 185 0.84 14.70 14.65
C ALA A 185 0.56 13.58 13.63
N GLY A 186 0.29 12.36 14.12
CA GLY A 186 0.03 11.20 13.27
C GLY A 186 -1.40 11.07 12.72
N ALA A 187 -2.33 11.98 13.06
CA ALA A 187 -3.77 11.79 12.83
C ALA A 187 -4.18 11.56 11.36
N GLU A 188 -3.45 12.13 10.40
CA GLU A 188 -3.76 12.03 8.97
C GLU A 188 -2.89 11.00 8.23
N VAL A 189 -1.86 10.48 8.88
CA VAL A 189 -0.82 9.62 8.27
C VAL A 189 -0.92 8.20 8.80
N VAL A 190 -1.00 8.05 10.13
CA VAL A 190 -1.11 6.75 10.79
C VAL A 190 -2.54 6.23 10.64
N LYS A 191 -2.66 4.93 10.34
CA LYS A 191 -3.97 4.28 10.24
C LYS A 191 -4.75 4.42 11.55
N GLN A 192 -5.92 5.04 11.47
CA GLN A 192 -6.85 5.10 12.60
C GLN A 192 -7.53 3.74 12.77
N VAL A 193 -7.46 3.19 13.97
CA VAL A 193 -8.08 1.92 14.38
C VAL A 193 -8.79 2.12 15.71
N GLU A 194 -9.76 1.26 16.01
CA GLU A 194 -10.58 1.34 17.23
C GLU A 194 -9.74 1.24 18.52
N HIS A 195 -8.68 0.42 18.48
CA HIS A 195 -7.71 0.27 19.56
C HIS A 195 -6.31 0.69 19.07
N PRO A 196 -5.97 1.99 19.11
CA PRO A 196 -4.70 2.50 18.59
C PRO A 196 -3.50 1.85 19.28
N LEU A 197 -2.59 1.30 18.47
CA LEU A 197 -1.36 0.70 18.95
C LEU A 197 -0.33 1.76 19.37
N LEU A 198 0.57 1.40 20.28
CA LEU A 198 1.69 2.25 20.71
C LEU A 198 2.59 2.67 19.52
N SER A 199 2.73 1.80 18.52
CA SER A 199 3.53 2.08 17.32
C SER A 199 3.09 3.35 16.60
N GLY A 200 1.78 3.64 16.60
CA GLY A 200 1.24 4.86 16.00
C GLY A 200 1.68 6.15 16.70
N LEU A 201 1.98 6.08 18.00
CA LEU A 201 2.49 7.22 18.76
C LEU A 201 3.99 7.44 18.55
N LEU A 202 4.74 6.38 18.24
CA LEU A 202 6.17 6.48 17.95
C LEU A 202 6.43 7.09 16.57
N TYR A 203 5.54 6.81 15.60
CA TYR A 203 5.72 7.14 14.18
C TYR A 203 6.17 8.58 13.91
N PRO A 204 5.50 9.65 14.42
CA PRO A 204 5.92 11.02 14.12
C PRO A 204 7.32 11.35 14.66
N GLY A 205 7.70 10.74 15.79
CA GLY A 205 9.01 10.90 16.39
C GLY A 205 10.12 10.27 15.56
N LEU A 206 9.88 9.08 15.01
CA LEU A 206 10.83 8.43 14.10
C LEU A 206 11.01 9.27 12.83
N GLN A 207 9.90 9.68 12.21
CA GLN A 207 9.98 10.50 10.99
C GLN A 207 10.70 11.83 11.21
N ALA A 208 10.54 12.47 12.38
CA ALA A 208 11.29 13.68 12.72
C ALA A 208 12.79 13.41 12.85
N LEU A 209 13.19 12.33 13.55
CA LEU A 209 14.61 11.99 13.70
C LEU A 209 15.28 11.61 12.38
N ASP A 210 14.52 11.10 11.40
CA ASP A 210 15.05 10.82 10.07
C ASP A 210 15.66 12.07 9.40
N GLU A 211 15.12 13.27 9.64
CA GLU A 211 15.69 14.53 9.13
C GLU A 211 17.15 14.73 9.57
N GLU A 212 17.43 14.44 10.85
CA GLU A 212 18.76 14.59 11.44
C GLU A 212 19.70 13.49 10.97
N TYR A 213 19.27 12.23 11.06
CA TYR A 213 20.13 11.09 10.77
C TYR A 213 20.45 10.94 9.27
N LEU A 214 19.56 11.41 8.40
CA LEU A 214 19.84 11.50 6.96
C LEU A 214 20.66 12.75 6.59
N LYS A 215 20.88 13.66 7.55
CA LYS A 215 21.57 14.94 7.41
C LYS A 215 20.94 15.82 6.32
N ALA A 216 19.61 15.88 6.33
CA ALA A 216 18.84 16.65 5.37
C ALA A 216 18.65 18.10 5.84
N ASP A 217 18.60 19.01 4.87
CA ASP A 217 18.17 20.39 5.06
C ASP A 217 16.65 20.54 4.94
N ALA A 218 16.04 19.66 4.14
CA ALA A 218 14.63 19.69 3.83
C ALA A 218 13.99 18.29 3.78
N GLN A 219 12.72 18.23 4.16
CA GLN A 219 11.86 17.08 3.89
C GLN A 219 10.80 17.45 2.85
N PHE A 220 10.60 16.56 1.88
CA PHE A 220 9.51 16.63 0.92
C PHE A 220 8.45 15.57 1.23
N GLY A 221 7.18 15.93 1.09
CA GLY A 221 6.05 15.00 1.20
C GLY A 221 4.74 15.61 0.70
N GLY A 222 3.63 14.93 0.96
CA GLY A 222 2.29 15.47 0.71
C GLY A 222 1.85 16.40 1.83
N VAL A 223 0.85 17.26 1.55
CA VAL A 223 0.27 18.16 2.56
C VAL A 223 -0.42 17.40 3.71
N ASP A 224 -0.79 16.13 3.50
CA ASP A 224 -1.27 15.22 4.55
C ASP A 224 -0.22 14.95 5.65
N GLN A 225 1.07 15.18 5.35
CA GLN A 225 2.17 15.06 6.32
C GLN A 225 2.44 16.34 7.12
N ARG A 226 1.73 17.45 6.83
CA ARG A 226 1.98 18.77 7.43
C ARG A 226 2.04 18.74 8.96
N LYS A 227 1.18 17.96 9.61
CA LYS A 227 1.17 17.84 11.07
C LYS A 227 2.44 17.17 11.62
N ILE A 228 3.00 16.19 10.90
CA ILE A 228 4.28 15.57 11.26
C ILE A 228 5.43 16.56 11.03
N PHE A 229 5.41 17.31 9.94
CA PHE A 229 6.42 18.35 9.66
C PHE A 229 6.46 19.42 10.75
N THR A 230 5.31 19.97 11.13
CA THR A 230 5.25 20.95 12.23
C THR A 230 5.62 20.35 13.59
N PHE A 231 5.40 19.04 13.78
CA PHE A 231 5.86 18.31 14.97
C PHE A 231 7.40 18.23 15.00
N ALA A 232 8.05 17.92 13.86
CA ALA A 232 9.50 17.90 13.76
C ALA A 232 10.11 19.29 14.01
N GLU A 233 9.54 20.35 13.44
CA GLU A 233 9.99 21.74 13.69
C GLU A 233 9.93 22.13 15.17
N LYS A 234 8.95 21.60 15.91
CA LYS A 234 8.78 21.85 17.35
C LYS A 234 9.77 21.05 18.19
N TYR A 235 9.97 19.77 17.88
CA TYR A 235 10.64 18.84 18.81
C TYR A 235 12.11 18.56 18.49
N LEU A 236 12.57 18.69 17.25
CA LEU A 236 14.01 18.56 16.94
C LEU A 236 14.87 19.57 17.72
N PRO A 237 14.47 20.85 17.87
CA PRO A 237 15.20 21.80 18.71
C PRO A 237 15.30 21.40 20.18
N ALA A 238 14.32 20.65 20.72
CA ALA A 238 14.35 20.18 22.10
C ALA A 238 15.42 19.10 22.34
N LEU A 239 15.90 18.44 21.27
CA LEU A 239 17.05 17.54 21.28
C LEU A 239 18.37 18.25 20.93
N GLY A 240 18.33 19.55 20.62
CA GLY A 240 19.49 20.32 20.16
C GLY A 240 19.73 20.26 18.65
N TYR A 241 18.81 19.67 17.88
CA TYR A 241 18.90 19.59 16.42
C TYR A 241 18.22 20.77 15.73
N SER A 242 18.63 21.07 14.49
CA SER A 242 18.00 22.15 13.72
C SER A 242 16.59 21.76 13.24
N LYS A 243 15.72 22.76 13.07
CA LYS A 243 14.51 22.58 12.27
C LYS A 243 14.85 22.53 10.78
N ARG A 244 14.07 21.80 9.98
CA ARG A 244 14.26 21.66 8.52
C ARG A 244 13.24 22.47 7.74
N VAL A 245 13.53 22.64 6.45
CA VAL A 245 12.59 23.16 5.45
C VAL A 245 11.58 22.05 5.10
N HIS A 246 10.30 22.37 4.98
CA HIS A 246 9.28 21.40 4.59
C HIS A 246 8.61 21.79 3.28
N LEU A 247 8.60 20.86 2.32
CA LEU A 247 8.09 21.04 0.97
C LEU A 247 6.87 20.13 0.78
N MET A 248 5.69 20.71 0.58
CA MET A 248 4.42 19.96 0.58
C MET A 248 3.74 19.99 -0.78
N ASN A 249 3.59 18.82 -1.39
CA ASN A 249 2.77 18.64 -2.59
C ASN A 249 1.28 18.66 -2.25
N PRO A 250 0.42 19.12 -3.17
CA PRO A 250 -1.01 19.02 -3.01
C PRO A 250 -1.49 17.56 -3.03
N MET A 251 -2.68 17.34 -2.47
CA MET A 251 -3.40 16.07 -2.66
C MET A 251 -3.92 16.01 -4.10
N VAL A 252 -3.24 15.26 -4.95
CA VAL A 252 -3.63 15.11 -6.36
C VAL A 252 -4.69 14.01 -6.48
N PRO A 253 -5.87 14.30 -7.10
CA PRO A 253 -6.87 13.28 -7.37
C PRO A 253 -6.30 12.11 -8.16
N GLY A 254 -6.86 10.93 -7.92
CA GLY A 254 -6.57 9.77 -8.72
C GLY A 254 -6.96 9.96 -10.18
N LEU A 255 -6.28 9.29 -11.09
CA LEU A 255 -6.52 9.38 -12.54
C LEU A 255 -7.95 8.91 -12.89
N THR A 256 -8.59 8.13 -12.01
CA THR A 256 -9.95 7.62 -12.12
C THR A 256 -11.02 8.49 -11.44
N GLY A 257 -10.65 9.57 -10.74
CA GLY A 257 -11.58 10.57 -10.19
C GLY A 257 -11.79 10.56 -8.66
N SER A 258 -11.21 9.60 -7.93
CA SER A 258 -11.23 9.54 -6.45
C SER A 258 -9.82 9.33 -5.89
N LYS A 259 -9.63 9.34 -4.56
CA LYS A 259 -8.33 9.06 -3.93
C LYS A 259 -7.86 7.66 -4.35
N MET A 260 -6.88 7.58 -5.27
CA MET A 260 -6.34 6.30 -5.76
C MET A 260 -5.74 5.52 -4.59
N SER A 261 -6.31 4.36 -4.28
CA SER A 261 -5.85 3.46 -3.22
C SER A 261 -5.17 2.24 -3.84
N SER A 262 -4.04 1.82 -3.27
CA SER A 262 -3.39 0.57 -3.68
C SER A 262 -4.25 -0.68 -3.42
N SER A 263 -5.35 -0.56 -2.68
CA SER A 263 -6.20 -1.66 -2.21
C SER A 263 -7.34 -2.05 -3.17
N GLU A 264 -7.60 -1.27 -4.23
CA GLU A 264 -8.64 -1.58 -5.22
C GLU A 264 -8.02 -1.74 -6.61
N GLU A 265 -8.00 -2.97 -7.13
CA GLU A 265 -7.24 -3.36 -8.33
C GLU A 265 -7.77 -2.69 -9.63
N ASP A 266 -9.08 -2.51 -9.74
CA ASP A 266 -9.73 -1.85 -10.88
C ASP A 266 -9.68 -0.31 -10.80
N SER A 267 -9.39 0.25 -9.62
CA SER A 267 -9.40 1.71 -9.38
C SER A 267 -8.12 2.41 -9.83
N LYS A 268 -7.04 1.65 -10.12
CA LYS A 268 -5.68 2.19 -10.31
C LYS A 268 -5.00 1.61 -11.55
N ILE A 269 -4.17 2.43 -12.19
CA ILE A 269 -3.25 1.96 -13.24
C ILE A 269 -1.92 1.59 -12.60
N ASP A 270 -1.56 0.32 -12.69
CA ASP A 270 -0.28 -0.19 -12.19
C ASP A 270 0.87 0.26 -13.12
N LEU A 271 2.06 0.47 -12.57
CA LEU A 271 3.23 0.85 -13.37
C LEU A 271 3.64 -0.24 -14.37
N LEU A 272 3.24 -1.49 -14.13
CA LEU A 272 3.51 -2.65 -14.97
C LEU A 272 2.28 -3.13 -15.75
N ASP A 273 1.14 -2.41 -15.71
CA ASP A 273 -0.03 -2.72 -16.53
C ASP A 273 0.34 -2.70 -18.02
N ARG A 274 -0.23 -3.61 -18.82
CA ARG A 274 -0.01 -3.61 -20.28
C ARG A 274 -0.73 -2.43 -20.95
N LYS A 275 -0.38 -2.14 -22.21
CA LYS A 275 -0.97 -1.02 -22.97
C LYS A 275 -2.49 -1.12 -23.04
N GLU A 276 -3.01 -2.33 -23.22
CA GLU A 276 -4.44 -2.61 -23.32
C GLU A 276 -5.16 -2.36 -21.99
N ASP A 277 -4.51 -2.70 -20.87
CA ASP A 277 -5.04 -2.52 -19.52
C ASP A 277 -5.06 -1.03 -19.14
N VAL A 278 -4.00 -0.28 -19.49
CA VAL A 278 -3.95 1.19 -19.35
C VAL A 278 -5.10 1.85 -20.12
N LYS A 279 -5.27 1.49 -21.39
CA LYS A 279 -6.35 2.00 -22.25
C LYS A 279 -7.73 1.73 -21.66
N LYS A 280 -7.98 0.49 -21.22
CA LYS A 280 -9.25 0.08 -20.61
C LYS A 280 -9.56 0.89 -19.35
N LYS A 281 -8.57 1.09 -18.48
CA LYS A 281 -8.72 1.84 -17.23
C LYS A 281 -8.91 3.34 -17.47
N LEU A 282 -8.14 3.95 -18.38
CA LEU A 282 -8.31 5.36 -18.77
C LEU A 282 -9.67 5.66 -19.40
N LYS A 283 -10.20 4.75 -20.23
CA LYS A 283 -11.55 4.92 -20.78
C LYS A 283 -12.61 5.05 -19.68
N LYS A 284 -12.48 4.27 -18.61
CA LYS A 284 -13.39 4.28 -17.45
C LYS A 284 -13.16 5.44 -16.48
N ALA A 285 -12.05 6.17 -16.59
CA ALA A 285 -11.76 7.28 -15.69
C ALA A 285 -12.85 8.36 -15.78
N PHE A 286 -13.23 8.94 -14.65
CA PHE A 286 -14.12 10.09 -14.63
C PHE A 286 -13.44 11.29 -15.30
N CYS A 287 -14.12 11.89 -16.29
CA CYS A 287 -13.65 13.06 -17.03
C CYS A 287 -14.86 13.67 -17.73
N GLU A 288 -15.56 14.55 -17.01
CA GLU A 288 -16.75 15.25 -17.49
C GLU A 288 -16.35 16.43 -18.40
N PRO A 289 -17.04 16.67 -19.52
CA PRO A 289 -16.79 17.85 -20.37
C PRO A 289 -16.88 19.15 -19.57
N GLY A 290 -15.99 20.11 -19.83
CA GLY A 290 -15.98 21.42 -19.15
C GLY A 290 -15.51 21.40 -17.70
N ASN A 291 -15.50 20.23 -17.04
CA ASN A 291 -15.18 20.12 -15.62
C ASN A 291 -13.66 20.12 -15.37
N VAL A 292 -13.13 21.27 -14.98
CA VAL A 292 -11.72 21.45 -14.61
C VAL A 292 -11.43 21.14 -13.13
N GLU A 293 -12.47 21.15 -12.29
CA GLU A 293 -12.37 20.86 -10.86
C GLU A 293 -12.48 19.35 -10.60
N ASN A 294 -11.67 18.82 -9.68
CA ASN A 294 -11.68 17.39 -9.34
C ASN A 294 -11.47 16.44 -10.54
N ASN A 295 -10.84 16.92 -11.62
CA ASN A 295 -10.58 16.13 -12.82
C ASN A 295 -9.22 15.42 -12.72
N GLY A 296 -9.25 14.11 -12.48
CA GLY A 296 -8.06 13.28 -12.33
C GLY A 296 -7.15 13.24 -13.56
N VAL A 297 -7.72 13.38 -14.76
CA VAL A 297 -6.98 13.38 -16.02
C VAL A 297 -6.21 14.68 -16.19
N LEU A 298 -6.87 15.83 -15.99
CA LEU A 298 -6.22 17.15 -15.99
C LEU A 298 -5.17 17.27 -14.88
N SER A 299 -5.49 16.78 -13.68
CA SER A 299 -4.56 16.75 -12.55
C SER A 299 -3.28 15.97 -12.87
N PHE A 300 -3.41 14.81 -13.54
CA PHE A 300 -2.26 14.03 -13.98
C PHE A 300 -1.44 14.77 -15.04
N ILE A 301 -2.08 15.50 -15.96
CA ILE A 301 -1.35 16.34 -16.92
C ILE A 301 -0.58 17.44 -16.18
N LYS A 302 -1.25 18.21 -15.32
CA LYS A 302 -0.67 19.33 -14.56
C LYS A 302 0.55 18.94 -13.74
N HIS A 303 0.44 17.84 -12.98
CA HIS A 303 1.44 17.46 -11.99
C HIS A 303 2.47 16.46 -12.50
N VAL A 304 2.19 15.75 -13.60
CA VAL A 304 3.08 14.72 -14.15
C VAL A 304 3.49 15.03 -15.56
N LEU A 305 2.58 15.08 -16.52
CA LEU A 305 2.97 15.10 -17.94
C LEU A 305 3.54 16.45 -18.38
N PHE A 306 2.93 17.54 -17.92
CA PHE A 306 3.31 18.90 -18.26
C PHE A 306 4.70 19.27 -17.72
N PRO A 307 5.07 19.01 -16.45
CA PRO A 307 6.39 19.38 -15.92
C PRO A 307 7.58 18.63 -16.56
N LEU A 308 7.33 17.50 -17.24
CA LEU A 308 8.38 16.71 -17.88
C LEU A 308 8.98 17.39 -19.10
N LYS A 309 8.14 18.07 -19.89
CA LYS A 309 8.56 18.75 -21.13
C LYS A 309 8.22 20.24 -21.18
N SER A 310 7.55 20.76 -20.16
CA SER A 310 6.98 22.13 -20.14
C SER A 310 5.97 22.38 -21.27
N GLU A 311 5.44 21.31 -21.86
CA GLU A 311 4.39 21.35 -22.88
C GLU A 311 3.54 20.07 -22.83
N PHE A 312 2.34 20.14 -23.39
CA PHE A 312 1.48 18.96 -23.58
C PHE A 312 0.77 19.01 -24.93
N VAL A 313 0.71 17.87 -25.63
CA VAL A 313 0.09 17.77 -26.96
C VAL A 313 -1.27 17.09 -26.83
N ILE A 314 -2.33 17.76 -27.25
CA ILE A 314 -3.65 17.17 -27.44
C ILE A 314 -3.73 16.59 -28.85
N LEU A 315 -4.07 15.30 -28.92
CA LEU A 315 -4.35 14.57 -30.14
C LEU A 315 -5.84 14.67 -30.45
N ARG A 316 -6.18 15.29 -31.57
CA ARG A 316 -7.57 15.58 -31.94
C ARG A 316 -7.71 15.60 -33.46
N ASP A 317 -8.87 15.14 -33.94
CA ASP A 317 -9.15 15.06 -35.38
C ASP A 317 -9.17 16.44 -36.06
N GLU A 318 -8.79 16.49 -37.33
CA GLU A 318 -8.81 17.72 -38.17
C GLU A 318 -10.17 18.42 -38.18
N LYS A 319 -11.27 17.65 -38.11
CA LYS A 319 -12.64 18.20 -38.04
C LYS A 319 -12.84 19.14 -36.86
N TRP A 320 -12.10 18.96 -35.78
CA TRP A 320 -12.16 19.77 -34.56
C TRP A 320 -10.96 20.70 -34.41
N GLY A 321 -10.20 20.94 -35.50
CA GLY A 321 -9.05 21.83 -35.52
C GLY A 321 -7.69 21.17 -35.31
N GLY A 322 -7.63 19.82 -35.39
CA GLY A 322 -6.37 19.08 -35.38
C GLY A 322 -5.65 19.06 -34.03
N ASN A 323 -4.43 18.50 -34.04
CA ASN A 323 -3.55 18.44 -32.87
C ASN A 323 -3.13 19.84 -32.42
N LYS A 324 -3.03 20.05 -31.10
CA LYS A 324 -2.60 21.31 -30.51
C LYS A 324 -1.59 21.08 -29.39
N THR A 325 -0.48 21.82 -29.43
CA THR A 325 0.53 21.84 -28.37
C THR A 325 0.28 23.03 -27.44
N TYR A 326 0.22 22.76 -26.13
CA TYR A 326 0.05 23.75 -25.08
C TYR A 326 1.36 23.96 -24.34
N THR A 327 1.85 25.19 -24.27
CA THR A 327 3.07 25.58 -23.55
C THR A 327 2.78 26.22 -22.18
N ALA A 328 1.52 26.48 -21.87
CA ALA A 328 1.04 26.77 -20.51
C ALA A 328 -0.15 25.87 -20.15
N TYR A 329 -0.17 25.34 -18.92
CA TYR A 329 -1.27 24.49 -18.46
C TYR A 329 -2.60 25.25 -18.39
N SER A 330 -2.57 26.54 -18.07
CA SER A 330 -3.76 27.41 -18.05
C SER A 330 -4.49 27.45 -19.39
N ASP A 331 -3.77 27.36 -20.50
CA ASP A 331 -4.36 27.39 -21.84
C ASP A 331 -5.11 26.09 -22.14
N LEU A 332 -4.57 24.95 -21.68
CA LEU A 332 -5.25 23.66 -21.78
C LEU A 332 -6.49 23.61 -20.88
N GLU A 333 -6.36 24.11 -19.66
CA GLU A 333 -7.46 24.17 -18.70
C GLU A 333 -8.62 25.02 -19.23
N LYS A 334 -8.29 26.19 -19.81
CA LYS A 334 -9.28 27.04 -20.47
C LYS A 334 -9.96 26.34 -21.64
N ASP A 335 -9.20 25.76 -22.57
CA ASP A 335 -9.77 25.08 -23.74
C ASP A 335 -10.60 23.83 -23.36
N PHE A 336 -10.30 23.19 -22.22
CA PHE A 336 -11.13 22.11 -21.68
C PHE A 336 -12.42 22.64 -21.05
N ALA A 337 -12.34 23.75 -20.30
CA ALA A 337 -13.51 24.43 -19.71
C ALA A 337 -14.47 24.96 -20.79
N ASP A 338 -13.93 25.48 -21.88
CA ASP A 338 -14.68 25.97 -23.05
C ASP A 338 -15.20 24.81 -23.94
N GLU A 339 -15.02 23.55 -23.51
CA GLU A 339 -15.43 22.31 -24.20
C GLU A 339 -14.84 22.13 -25.61
N VAL A 340 -13.77 22.87 -25.93
CA VAL A 340 -13.03 22.76 -27.20
C VAL A 340 -12.17 21.50 -27.22
N VAL A 341 -11.71 21.03 -26.06
CA VAL A 341 -11.04 19.73 -25.88
C VAL A 341 -12.02 18.72 -25.31
N HIS A 342 -12.38 17.71 -26.10
CA HIS A 342 -13.27 16.66 -25.62
C HIS A 342 -12.58 15.71 -24.63
N PRO A 343 -13.31 15.13 -23.66
CA PRO A 343 -12.75 14.16 -22.72
C PRO A 343 -12.11 12.93 -23.37
N GLY A 344 -12.64 12.47 -24.51
CA GLY A 344 -12.07 11.35 -25.26
C GLY A 344 -10.67 11.66 -25.80
N ASP A 345 -10.49 12.84 -26.37
CA ASP A 345 -9.22 13.32 -26.92
C ASP A 345 -8.20 13.56 -25.80
N LEU A 346 -8.65 14.15 -24.68
CA LEU A 346 -7.82 14.33 -23.49
C LEU A 346 -7.30 12.99 -22.95
N LYS A 347 -8.19 12.01 -22.76
CA LYS A 347 -7.83 10.65 -22.32
C LYS A 347 -6.88 9.95 -23.28
N ASN A 348 -7.11 10.06 -24.59
CA ASN A 348 -6.25 9.48 -25.61
C ASN A 348 -4.84 10.11 -25.59
N SER A 349 -4.75 11.43 -25.44
CA SER A 349 -3.48 12.15 -25.34
C SER A 349 -2.69 11.73 -24.09
N VAL A 350 -3.38 11.54 -22.97
CA VAL A 350 -2.81 10.99 -21.74
C VAL A 350 -2.39 9.53 -21.93
N GLU A 351 -3.20 8.68 -22.58
CA GLU A 351 -2.86 7.28 -22.86
C GLU A 351 -1.54 7.16 -23.63
N VAL A 352 -1.36 7.95 -24.69
CA VAL A 352 -0.15 7.95 -25.50
C VAL A 352 1.05 8.41 -24.70
N SER A 353 0.92 9.50 -23.95
CA SER A 353 2.02 10.08 -23.16
C SER A 353 2.40 9.18 -21.97
N LEU A 354 1.41 8.62 -21.28
CA LEU A 354 1.60 7.69 -20.17
C LEU A 354 2.27 6.40 -20.63
N ASN A 355 1.85 5.82 -21.75
CA ASN A 355 2.51 4.61 -22.26
C ASN A 355 3.98 4.86 -22.63
N LYS A 356 4.33 6.05 -23.15
CA LYS A 356 5.75 6.41 -23.36
C LYS A 356 6.57 6.41 -22.07
N LEU A 357 5.96 6.79 -20.94
CA LEU A 357 6.61 6.71 -19.62
C LEU A 357 6.64 5.28 -19.06
N LEU A 358 5.63 4.47 -19.33
CA LEU A 358 5.56 3.11 -18.79
C LEU A 358 6.37 2.09 -19.60
N ASP A 359 6.57 2.31 -20.90
CA ASP A 359 7.27 1.38 -21.79
C ASP A 359 8.69 1.01 -21.31
N PRO A 360 9.61 1.94 -20.98
CA PRO A 360 10.93 1.56 -20.46
C PRO A 360 10.87 0.86 -19.09
N ILE A 361 9.89 1.20 -18.25
CA ILE A 361 9.68 0.56 -16.94
C ILE A 361 9.26 -0.90 -17.15
N ARG A 362 8.27 -1.14 -18.01
CA ARG A 362 7.80 -2.48 -18.38
C ARG A 362 8.93 -3.32 -18.96
N GLU A 363 9.73 -2.74 -19.86
CA GLU A 363 10.87 -3.43 -20.47
C GLU A 363 11.89 -3.88 -19.41
N LYS A 364 12.28 -2.98 -18.50
CA LYS A 364 13.21 -3.29 -17.41
C LYS A 364 12.68 -4.39 -16.50
N PHE A 365 11.41 -4.31 -16.11
CA PHE A 365 10.73 -5.33 -15.31
C PHE A 365 10.39 -6.61 -16.06
N ASN A 366 10.65 -6.70 -17.38
CA ASN A 366 10.44 -7.91 -18.17
C ASN A 366 11.59 -8.93 -18.01
N THR A 367 12.71 -8.52 -17.41
CA THR A 367 13.86 -9.40 -17.12
C THR A 367 13.51 -10.49 -16.10
N PRO A 368 14.11 -11.70 -16.17
CA PRO A 368 13.78 -12.79 -15.25
C PRO A 368 13.92 -12.44 -13.76
N ALA A 369 14.96 -11.68 -13.41
CA ALA A 369 15.22 -11.27 -12.03
C ALA A 369 14.13 -10.33 -11.48
N LEU A 370 13.78 -9.29 -12.24
CA LEU A 370 12.78 -8.30 -11.79
C LEU A 370 11.34 -8.83 -11.87
N LYS A 371 11.04 -9.72 -12.82
CA LYS A 371 9.78 -10.48 -12.82
C LYS A 371 9.64 -11.31 -11.55
N LYS A 372 10.69 -12.05 -11.18
CA LYS A 372 10.71 -12.86 -9.96
C LYS A 372 10.51 -11.97 -8.74
N LEU A 373 11.28 -10.89 -8.62
CA LEU A 373 11.16 -9.90 -7.53
C LEU A 373 9.73 -9.37 -7.40
N ALA A 374 9.12 -8.92 -8.50
CA ALA A 374 7.74 -8.42 -8.50
C ALA A 374 6.74 -9.46 -8.00
N SER A 375 6.86 -10.70 -8.47
CA SER A 375 5.98 -11.81 -8.05
C SER A 375 6.19 -12.26 -6.60
N THR A 376 7.42 -12.15 -6.07
CA THR A 376 7.71 -12.53 -4.68
C THR A 376 7.40 -11.43 -3.68
N ALA A 377 7.56 -10.15 -4.08
CA ALA A 377 7.23 -8.99 -3.23
C ALA A 377 5.71 -8.79 -3.11
N TYR A 378 4.97 -9.14 -4.17
CA TYR A 378 3.51 -9.10 -4.27
C TYR A 378 2.96 -10.41 -4.81
N PRO A 379 2.96 -11.48 -4.00
CA PRO A 379 2.49 -12.79 -4.45
C PRO A 379 0.99 -12.74 -4.73
N ASP A 380 0.61 -13.23 -5.91
CA ASP A 380 -0.78 -13.32 -6.35
C ASP A 380 -1.59 -14.15 -5.34
N PRO A 381 -2.66 -13.61 -4.74
CA PRO A 381 -3.50 -14.33 -3.79
C PRO A 381 -4.08 -15.63 -4.37
N SER A 382 -4.21 -15.73 -5.70
CA SER A 382 -4.81 -16.88 -6.40
C SER A 382 -3.84 -18.04 -6.69
N LYS A 383 -2.51 -17.84 -6.57
CA LYS A 383 -1.48 -18.84 -6.91
C LYS A 383 -0.64 -19.32 -5.72
N GLN A 384 -1.01 -18.95 -4.49
CA GLN A 384 -0.33 -19.42 -3.29
C GLN A 384 -0.84 -20.82 -2.89
N LYS A 385 0.08 -21.81 -2.83
CA LYS A 385 -0.09 -23.01 -1.98
C LYS A 385 -0.20 -22.56 -0.52
N PRO A 386 -0.89 -23.32 0.37
CA PRO A 386 -1.21 -22.88 1.71
C PRO A 386 0.05 -22.86 2.59
N THR A 387 0.78 -21.75 2.53
CA THR A 387 1.73 -21.33 3.53
C THR A 387 1.25 -19.97 4.03
N ALA A 388 0.73 -20.00 5.26
CA ALA A 388 0.45 -18.90 6.17
C ALA A 388 0.45 -17.48 5.58
N LYS A 389 -0.74 -16.97 5.26
CA LYS A 389 -1.36 -15.74 5.80
C LYS A 389 -2.62 -15.43 4.97
N GLY A 390 -3.61 -14.83 5.62
CA GLY A 390 -4.91 -14.45 5.05
C GLY A 390 -4.82 -13.45 3.89
N PRO A 391 -5.95 -13.05 3.27
CA PRO A 391 -6.48 -11.73 3.61
C PRO A 391 -8.00 -11.49 3.44
N ALA A 392 -8.44 -10.43 4.14
CA ALA A 392 -9.57 -9.50 4.04
C ALA A 392 -10.73 -9.62 3.02
N LYS A 393 -11.94 -9.33 3.54
CA LYS A 393 -12.89 -8.30 3.04
C LYS A 393 -13.70 -7.77 4.23
N ASN A 394 -14.02 -6.47 4.26
CA ASN A 394 -14.75 -5.74 5.32
C ASN A 394 -15.89 -6.54 5.99
N SER A 395 -15.64 -7.07 7.17
CA SER A 395 -16.36 -6.77 8.42
C SER A 395 -15.28 -6.36 9.43
N GLU A 396 -15.61 -5.89 10.62
CA GLU A 396 -14.66 -5.70 11.76
C GLU A 396 -13.65 -6.87 11.86
N PRO A 397 -12.50 -6.76 12.56
CA PRO A 397 -11.81 -7.98 12.96
C PRO A 397 -12.81 -8.78 13.79
N GLU A 398 -13.49 -9.71 13.13
CA GLU A 398 -14.40 -10.67 13.71
C GLU A 398 -13.51 -11.55 14.56
N GLU A 399 -13.23 -11.07 15.76
CA GLU A 399 -12.46 -11.76 16.77
C GLU A 399 -13.06 -13.16 16.86
N VAL A 400 -12.23 -14.20 16.76
CA VAL A 400 -12.71 -15.57 16.89
C VAL A 400 -12.85 -15.80 18.38
N ILE A 401 -13.97 -15.31 18.93
CA ILE A 401 -14.33 -15.40 20.33
C ILE A 401 -15.58 -16.27 20.50
N PRO A 402 -15.72 -16.99 21.63
CA PRO A 402 -16.84 -17.90 21.88
C PRO A 402 -18.23 -17.29 21.70
N SER A 403 -18.40 -15.99 22.00
CA SER A 403 -19.70 -15.32 21.96
C SER A 403 -20.37 -15.29 20.58
N ARG A 404 -19.60 -15.59 19.52
CA ARG A 404 -20.09 -15.69 18.14
C ARG A 404 -20.80 -17.00 17.83
N LEU A 405 -20.64 -18.01 18.67
CA LEU A 405 -21.36 -19.28 18.55
C LEU A 405 -22.78 -19.10 19.12
N ASP A 406 -23.79 -19.53 18.36
CA ASP A 406 -25.16 -19.62 18.85
C ASP A 406 -25.36 -20.99 19.49
N ILE A 407 -24.96 -21.13 20.75
CA ILE A 407 -25.11 -22.37 21.52
C ILE A 407 -26.36 -22.25 22.36
N ARG A 408 -27.28 -23.21 22.24
CA ARG A 408 -28.55 -23.22 22.99
C ARG A 408 -28.81 -24.56 23.64
N VAL A 409 -29.61 -24.53 24.69
CA VAL A 409 -30.20 -25.72 25.30
C VAL A 409 -31.29 -26.25 24.36
N GLY A 410 -31.20 -27.52 24.00
CA GLY A 410 -32.17 -28.21 23.15
C GLY A 410 -32.84 -29.36 23.89
N LYS A 411 -34.14 -29.57 23.70
CA LYS A 411 -34.83 -30.80 24.12
C LYS A 411 -35.04 -31.73 22.93
N VAL A 412 -34.54 -32.95 23.02
CA VAL A 412 -34.77 -33.95 21.98
C VAL A 412 -36.21 -34.46 22.05
N ILE A 413 -37.00 -34.17 21.03
CA ILE A 413 -38.43 -34.53 20.92
C ILE A 413 -38.60 -35.90 20.29
N SER A 414 -37.78 -36.23 19.30
CA SER A 414 -37.76 -37.57 18.68
C SER A 414 -36.37 -37.89 18.16
N VAL A 415 -36.05 -39.18 18.12
CA VAL A 415 -34.80 -39.72 17.59
C VAL A 415 -35.16 -40.89 16.70
N ASP A 416 -34.77 -40.89 15.43
CA ASP A 416 -34.99 -42.02 14.53
C ASP A 416 -33.69 -42.45 13.87
N LYS A 417 -33.56 -43.72 13.51
CA LYS A 417 -32.40 -44.18 12.72
C LYS A 417 -32.49 -43.59 11.32
N HIS A 418 -31.38 -43.11 10.79
CA HIS A 418 -31.34 -42.56 9.44
C HIS A 418 -31.67 -43.67 8.41
N PRO A 419 -32.57 -43.42 7.44
CA PRO A 419 -33.05 -44.45 6.52
C PRO A 419 -31.93 -45.04 5.65
N ASP A 420 -30.96 -44.20 5.26
CA ASP A 420 -29.86 -44.58 4.38
C ASP A 420 -28.47 -44.62 5.06
N ALA A 421 -28.41 -44.69 6.41
CA ALA A 421 -27.14 -44.73 7.13
C ALA A 421 -27.22 -45.36 8.54
N ASP A 422 -26.57 -46.51 8.71
CA ASP A 422 -26.60 -47.28 9.97
C ASP A 422 -25.89 -46.60 11.16
N SER A 423 -25.03 -45.62 10.88
CA SER A 423 -24.26 -44.90 11.91
C SER A 423 -24.89 -43.57 12.33
N LEU A 424 -26.03 -43.19 11.75
CA LEU A 424 -26.63 -41.87 11.96
C LEU A 424 -28.02 -41.94 12.59
N TYR A 425 -28.29 -41.02 13.52
CA TYR A 425 -29.64 -40.68 13.95
C TYR A 425 -30.13 -39.43 13.20
N VAL A 426 -31.45 -39.29 13.13
CA VAL A 426 -32.17 -38.08 12.73
C VAL A 426 -33.00 -37.66 13.92
N GLU A 427 -32.62 -36.57 14.57
CA GLU A 427 -33.27 -36.03 15.76
C GLU A 427 -34.13 -34.80 15.43
N LYS A 428 -35.28 -34.69 16.09
CA LYS A 428 -36.04 -33.44 16.19
C LYS A 428 -35.73 -32.80 17.53
N ILE A 429 -35.11 -31.63 17.53
CA ILE A 429 -34.65 -30.96 18.75
C ILE A 429 -35.33 -29.60 18.86
N ASP A 430 -36.07 -29.39 19.94
CA ASP A 430 -36.66 -28.10 20.31
C ASP A 430 -35.57 -27.21 20.93
N VAL A 431 -35.24 -26.12 20.24
CA VAL A 431 -34.24 -25.11 20.66
C VAL A 431 -34.90 -23.75 20.92
N GLY A 432 -36.19 -23.75 21.30
CA GLY A 432 -36.97 -22.54 21.58
C GLY A 432 -37.39 -21.75 20.33
N GLU A 433 -37.45 -22.42 19.19
CA GLU A 433 -37.92 -21.86 17.92
C GLU A 433 -39.36 -22.30 17.63
N ALA A 434 -40.00 -21.69 16.61
CA ALA A 434 -41.38 -22.00 16.25
C ALA A 434 -41.58 -23.48 15.88
N GLU A 435 -40.56 -24.12 15.30
CA GLU A 435 -40.57 -25.53 14.93
C GLU A 435 -39.25 -26.21 15.38
N PRO A 436 -39.28 -27.47 15.84
CA PRO A 436 -38.07 -28.22 16.18
C PRO A 436 -37.14 -28.39 14.98
N ARG A 437 -35.84 -28.21 15.21
CA ARG A 437 -34.81 -28.38 14.18
C ARG A 437 -34.53 -29.86 13.91
N THR A 438 -34.24 -30.19 12.66
CA THR A 438 -33.71 -31.51 12.29
C THR A 438 -32.20 -31.53 12.50
N VAL A 439 -31.70 -32.38 13.39
CA VAL A 439 -30.26 -32.64 13.59
C VAL A 439 -29.96 -34.05 13.10
N VAL A 440 -28.76 -34.27 12.55
CA VAL A 440 -28.32 -35.60 12.11
C VAL A 440 -27.00 -35.88 12.79
N SER A 441 -27.01 -36.79 13.77
CA SER A 441 -25.83 -37.08 14.59
C SER A 441 -25.24 -38.46 14.31
N GLY A 442 -23.93 -38.62 14.54
CA GLY A 442 -23.22 -39.90 14.44
C GLY A 442 -23.26 -40.75 15.70
N LEU A 443 -24.32 -40.66 16.52
CA LEU A 443 -24.34 -41.20 17.89
C LEU A 443 -24.82 -42.65 18.01
N VAL A 444 -25.25 -43.30 16.93
CA VAL A 444 -25.82 -44.66 16.97
C VAL A 444 -24.92 -45.68 17.67
N GLN A 445 -23.60 -45.56 17.49
CA GLN A 445 -22.61 -46.49 18.05
C GLN A 445 -22.18 -46.13 19.48
N PHE A 446 -22.64 -45.00 20.01
CA PHE A 446 -22.15 -44.43 21.27
C PHE A 446 -23.25 -44.22 22.31
N VAL A 447 -24.45 -43.84 21.88
CA VAL A 447 -25.57 -43.51 22.78
C VAL A 447 -26.85 -44.23 22.30
N PRO A 448 -27.50 -45.02 23.17
CA PRO A 448 -28.80 -45.61 22.87
C PRO A 448 -29.86 -44.54 22.58
N LYS A 449 -30.81 -44.84 21.68
CA LYS A 449 -31.90 -43.93 21.33
C LYS A 449 -32.72 -43.52 22.56
N GLU A 450 -32.92 -44.45 23.48
CA GLU A 450 -33.70 -44.27 24.71
C GLU A 450 -33.06 -43.26 25.67
N GLU A 451 -31.74 -43.11 25.63
CA GLU A 451 -31.00 -42.14 26.44
C GLU A 451 -30.97 -40.74 25.83
N LEU A 452 -31.26 -40.62 24.53
CA LEU A 452 -31.38 -39.33 23.85
C LEU A 452 -32.81 -38.81 23.86
N GLN A 453 -33.81 -39.70 23.85
CA GLN A 453 -35.22 -39.32 23.87
C GLN A 453 -35.55 -38.48 25.12
N ASP A 454 -36.19 -37.31 24.91
CA ASP A 454 -36.55 -36.34 25.96
C ASP A 454 -35.39 -35.73 26.76
N ARG A 455 -34.13 -36.04 26.41
CA ARG A 455 -32.93 -35.49 27.05
C ARG A 455 -32.73 -34.02 26.68
N LEU A 456 -32.29 -33.23 27.65
CA LEU A 456 -31.76 -31.89 27.40
C LEU A 456 -30.30 -32.00 26.96
N VAL A 457 -29.96 -31.30 25.87
CA VAL A 457 -28.64 -31.35 25.24
C VAL A 457 -28.18 -29.94 24.87
N VAL A 458 -26.88 -29.79 24.62
CA VAL A 458 -26.31 -28.53 24.11
C VAL A 458 -26.20 -28.59 22.58
N VAL A 459 -26.75 -27.59 21.88
CA VAL A 459 -26.85 -27.55 20.41
C VAL A 459 -26.22 -26.27 19.86
N LEU A 460 -25.37 -26.41 18.85
CA LEU A 460 -24.86 -25.29 18.05
C LEU A 460 -25.79 -25.02 16.87
N CYS A 461 -26.41 -23.84 16.86
CA CYS A 461 -27.54 -23.47 16.01
C CYS A 461 -27.17 -22.59 14.80
N ASN A 462 -26.01 -21.93 14.79
CA ASN A 462 -25.65 -21.03 13.69
C ASN A 462 -24.65 -21.65 12.70
N LEU A 463 -24.57 -22.98 12.59
CA LEU A 463 -23.86 -23.61 11.47
C LEU A 463 -24.70 -23.59 10.20
N LYS A 464 -24.04 -23.42 9.05
CA LYS A 464 -24.70 -23.60 7.76
C LYS A 464 -25.29 -25.02 7.66
N PRO A 465 -26.58 -25.19 7.31
CA PRO A 465 -27.18 -26.50 7.16
C PRO A 465 -26.43 -27.40 6.17
N GLN A 466 -26.30 -28.68 6.51
CA GLN A 466 -25.55 -29.65 5.71
C GLN A 466 -26.38 -30.90 5.45
N LYS A 467 -26.41 -31.33 4.18
CA LYS A 467 -27.02 -32.61 3.81
C LYS A 467 -26.11 -33.77 4.18
N MET A 468 -26.63 -34.69 4.98
CA MET A 468 -26.01 -35.94 5.36
C MET A 468 -26.87 -37.06 4.78
N ARG A 469 -26.35 -37.74 3.75
CA ARG A 469 -27.04 -38.86 3.10
C ARG A 469 -28.49 -38.54 2.66
N GLY A 470 -28.72 -37.30 2.24
CA GLY A 470 -30.02 -36.85 1.71
C GLY A 470 -30.89 -36.08 2.71
N VAL A 471 -30.67 -36.25 4.02
CA VAL A 471 -31.36 -35.50 5.08
C VAL A 471 -30.56 -34.25 5.42
N GLU A 472 -31.23 -33.10 5.49
CA GLU A 472 -30.60 -31.83 5.85
C GLU A 472 -30.54 -31.66 7.37
N SER A 473 -29.32 -31.52 7.91
CA SER A 473 -29.06 -31.21 9.31
C SER A 473 -28.95 -29.69 9.49
N GLN A 474 -29.71 -29.14 10.44
CA GLN A 474 -29.87 -27.72 10.71
C GLN A 474 -29.26 -27.29 12.06
N GLY A 475 -28.34 -28.08 12.59
CA GLY A 475 -27.64 -27.82 13.85
C GLY A 475 -26.68 -28.95 14.18
N MET A 476 -25.88 -28.77 15.23
CA MET A 476 -24.95 -29.78 15.72
C MET A 476 -25.15 -30.01 17.21
N LEU A 477 -25.45 -31.24 17.60
CA LEU A 477 -25.47 -31.67 19.00
C LEU A 477 -24.02 -31.79 19.48
N LEU A 478 -23.67 -31.07 20.55
CA LEU A 478 -22.31 -31.04 21.09
C LEU A 478 -22.07 -32.22 22.04
N CYS A 479 -20.93 -32.90 21.84
CA CYS A 479 -20.53 -34.04 22.65
C CYS A 479 -19.09 -33.88 23.13
N ALA A 480 -18.80 -34.41 24.31
CA ALA A 480 -17.44 -34.70 24.73
C ALA A 480 -17.01 -36.04 24.11
N SER A 481 -15.72 -36.17 23.77
CA SER A 481 -15.16 -37.44 23.33
C SER A 481 -13.81 -37.69 23.96
N LEU A 482 -13.59 -38.92 24.43
CA LEU A 482 -12.32 -39.38 24.97
C LEU A 482 -11.65 -40.30 23.96
N GLU A 483 -10.41 -39.95 23.57
CA GLU A 483 -9.58 -40.76 22.69
C GLU A 483 -8.73 -41.74 23.52
N GLY A 484 -8.89 -43.04 23.25
CA GLY A 484 -8.19 -44.14 23.94
C GLY A 484 -8.28 -45.44 23.13
N VAL A 485 -8.06 -46.60 23.77
CA VAL A 485 -8.13 -47.93 23.11
C VAL A 485 -9.52 -48.19 22.49
N SER A 486 -10.58 -47.62 23.07
CA SER A 486 -11.91 -47.50 22.47
C SER A 486 -12.40 -46.06 22.57
N ARG A 487 -12.94 -45.53 21.47
CA ARG A 487 -13.50 -44.17 21.40
C ARG A 487 -14.81 -44.11 22.20
N LYS A 488 -14.89 -43.21 23.18
CA LYS A 488 -16.13 -42.89 23.89
C LYS A 488 -16.62 -41.50 23.47
N VAL A 489 -17.94 -41.35 23.34
CA VAL A 489 -18.60 -40.08 22.97
C VAL A 489 -19.84 -39.93 23.84
N GLU A 490 -19.99 -38.80 24.51
CA GLU A 490 -21.12 -38.51 25.41
C GLU A 490 -21.70 -37.11 25.10
N PRO A 491 -23.03 -36.95 25.01
CA PRO A 491 -23.67 -35.64 24.87
C PRO A 491 -23.35 -34.72 26.05
N LEU A 492 -23.14 -33.42 25.77
CA LEU A 492 -23.00 -32.43 26.81
C LEU A 492 -24.36 -32.14 27.46
N ASP A 493 -24.43 -32.23 28.78
CA ASP A 493 -25.59 -31.81 29.57
C ASP A 493 -25.53 -30.29 29.80
N PRO A 494 -26.68 -29.59 29.75
CA PRO A 494 -26.75 -28.19 30.11
C PRO A 494 -26.86 -28.00 31.64
N PRO A 495 -26.65 -26.77 32.15
CA PRO A 495 -26.76 -26.48 33.58
C PRO A 495 -28.11 -26.90 34.16
N ALA A 496 -28.10 -27.39 35.40
CA ALA A 496 -29.30 -27.86 36.07
C ALA A 496 -30.38 -26.75 36.14
N GLY A 497 -31.59 -27.07 35.68
CA GLY A 497 -32.73 -26.15 35.66
C GLY A 497 -32.87 -25.31 34.39
N SER A 498 -32.02 -25.50 33.38
CA SER A 498 -32.14 -24.80 32.10
C SER A 498 -33.40 -25.22 31.32
N ALA A 499 -34.04 -24.27 30.64
CA ALA A 499 -35.16 -24.51 29.73
C ALA A 499 -34.71 -24.58 28.24
N PRO A 500 -35.45 -25.29 27.37
CA PRO A 500 -35.19 -25.29 25.93
C PRO A 500 -35.17 -23.88 25.33
N GLY A 501 -34.17 -23.61 24.49
CA GLY A 501 -33.93 -22.32 23.85
C GLY A 501 -33.08 -21.34 24.66
N GLU A 502 -32.78 -21.62 25.93
CA GLU A 502 -31.83 -20.81 26.69
C GLU A 502 -30.45 -20.83 26.06
N ARG A 503 -29.78 -19.68 26.07
CA ARG A 503 -28.46 -19.51 25.47
C ARG A 503 -27.37 -19.96 26.44
N VAL A 504 -26.45 -20.77 25.94
CA VAL A 504 -25.27 -21.25 26.67
C VAL A 504 -24.06 -20.39 26.28
N PHE A 505 -23.27 -19.98 27.27
CA PHE A 505 -22.12 -19.10 27.08
C PHE A 505 -20.86 -19.68 27.70
N VAL A 506 -19.71 -19.38 27.11
CA VAL A 506 -18.42 -19.62 27.76
C VAL A 506 -18.16 -18.52 28.78
N LYS A 507 -17.72 -18.89 29.97
CA LYS A 507 -17.41 -17.97 31.07
C LYS A 507 -16.44 -16.87 30.61
N GLY A 508 -16.78 -15.62 30.86
CA GLY A 508 -16.04 -14.43 30.40
C GLY A 508 -16.48 -13.88 29.03
N PHE A 509 -17.44 -14.52 28.35
CA PHE A 509 -17.94 -14.12 27.03
C PHE A 509 -19.48 -13.91 26.99
N GLU A 510 -20.09 -13.56 28.11
CA GLU A 510 -21.55 -13.51 28.29
C GLU A 510 -22.22 -12.37 27.49
N LYS A 511 -21.48 -11.32 27.16
CA LYS A 511 -22.03 -10.05 26.62
C LYS A 511 -22.03 -9.94 25.09
N GLY A 512 -21.55 -10.95 24.35
CA GLY A 512 -21.49 -10.88 22.89
C GLY A 512 -22.72 -11.47 22.18
N GLN A 513 -22.94 -11.06 20.93
CA GLN A 513 -24.03 -11.58 20.08
C GLN A 513 -23.51 -12.67 19.13
N PRO A 514 -24.30 -13.74 18.89
CA PRO A 514 -23.89 -14.79 17.98
C PRO A 514 -24.01 -14.32 16.52
N ASP A 515 -23.20 -14.89 15.63
CA ASP A 515 -23.36 -14.67 14.20
C ASP A 515 -24.71 -15.28 13.74
N GLU A 516 -25.41 -14.64 12.78
CA GLU A 516 -26.64 -15.22 12.20
C GLU A 516 -26.38 -16.59 11.54
N GLU A 517 -25.25 -16.72 10.82
CA GLU A 517 -24.74 -17.98 10.27
C GLU A 517 -23.21 -17.94 10.22
N LEU A 518 -22.55 -18.96 10.79
CA LEU A 518 -21.12 -19.19 10.73
C LEU A 518 -20.71 -19.59 9.30
N LYS A 519 -19.87 -18.77 8.69
CA LYS A 519 -19.35 -19.03 7.33
C LYS A 519 -18.41 -20.25 7.36
N PRO A 520 -18.70 -21.37 6.66
CA PRO A 520 -17.87 -22.59 6.73
C PRO A 520 -16.40 -22.39 6.35
N LYS A 521 -16.13 -21.43 5.45
CA LYS A 521 -14.75 -21.06 5.04
C LYS A 521 -13.94 -20.40 6.15
N LYS A 522 -14.58 -19.82 7.19
CA LYS A 522 -13.91 -19.14 8.31
C LYS A 522 -13.44 -20.11 9.41
N LYS A 523 -13.99 -21.33 9.45
CA LYS A 523 -13.72 -22.38 10.44
C LYS A 523 -13.77 -21.87 11.89
N VAL A 524 -14.81 -21.10 12.23
CA VAL A 524 -14.92 -20.39 13.51
C VAL A 524 -15.06 -21.38 14.66
N PHE A 525 -15.93 -22.37 14.52
CA PHE A 525 -16.13 -23.42 15.53
C PHE A 525 -14.86 -24.26 15.74
N GLU A 526 -14.20 -24.68 14.66
CA GLU A 526 -13.00 -25.52 14.75
C GLU A 526 -11.81 -24.79 15.39
N LYS A 527 -11.73 -23.46 15.22
CA LYS A 527 -10.72 -22.63 15.90
C LYS A 527 -11.03 -22.45 17.39
N LEU A 528 -12.30 -22.40 17.75
CA LEU A 528 -12.75 -22.29 19.15
C LEU A 528 -12.76 -23.64 19.86
N GLN A 529 -12.71 -24.75 19.12
CA GLN A 529 -12.76 -26.10 19.70
C GLN A 529 -11.63 -26.34 20.70
N THR A 530 -10.41 -25.85 20.44
CA THR A 530 -9.29 -25.96 21.40
C THR A 530 -9.59 -25.23 22.72
N LEU A 531 -10.18 -24.03 22.65
CA LEU A 531 -10.58 -23.25 23.82
C LEU A 531 -11.74 -23.93 24.58
N LEU A 532 -12.71 -24.51 23.85
CA LEU A 532 -13.80 -25.27 24.45
C LEU A 532 -13.30 -26.55 25.14
N ASN A 533 -12.25 -27.17 24.61
CA ASN A 533 -11.60 -28.32 25.24
C ASN A 533 -10.85 -27.92 26.53
N GLU A 534 -10.11 -26.80 26.53
CA GLU A 534 -9.40 -26.29 27.72
C GLU A 534 -10.36 -25.96 28.87
N VAL A 535 -11.53 -25.36 28.56
CA VAL A 535 -12.58 -25.08 29.55
C VAL A 535 -13.21 -26.36 30.11
N ALA A 536 -13.26 -27.44 29.32
CA ALA A 536 -13.74 -28.73 29.77
C ALA A 536 -12.72 -29.46 30.69
N GLU A 537 -11.42 -29.25 30.49
CA GLU A 537 -10.34 -29.84 31.30
C GLU A 537 -10.20 -29.19 32.70
N GLU A 538 -10.51 -27.89 32.86
CA GLU A 538 -10.50 -27.22 34.19
C GLU A 538 -11.62 -27.71 35.14
N HIS A 539 -12.57 -28.51 34.65
CA HIS A 539 -13.71 -29.05 35.39
C HIS A 539 -13.71 -30.58 35.49
N GLU A 540 -12.54 -31.21 35.64
CA GLU A 540 -12.42 -32.62 36.08
C GLU A 540 -12.96 -32.82 37.52
N GLY A 541 -14.28 -32.85 37.65
CA GLY A 541 -15.06 -33.39 38.76
C GLY A 541 -16.17 -34.30 38.20
N PRO A 542 -16.78 -35.19 39.01
CA PRO A 542 -17.44 -36.41 38.49
C PRO A 542 -18.73 -36.22 37.69
N HIS A 543 -19.19 -34.98 37.48
CA HIS A 543 -20.41 -34.69 36.74
C HIS A 543 -20.21 -33.35 36.02
N MET A 544 -20.17 -33.37 34.67
CA MET A 544 -20.28 -32.15 33.88
C MET A 544 -21.68 -31.56 34.10
N HIS A 545 -21.75 -30.26 34.39
CA HIS A 545 -22.96 -29.45 34.44
C HIS A 545 -22.89 -28.35 33.38
#